data_AF-A0A4Q6I5T8-F1
#
_entry.id   AF-A0A4Q6I5T8-F1
#
_cell.length_a   1.000
_cell.length_b   1.000
_cell.length_c   1.000
_cell.angle_alpha   90.00
_cell.angle_beta   90.00
_cell.angle_gamma   90.00
#
_symmetry.space_group_name_H-M   'P 1'
#
loop_
_entity.id
_entity.type
_entity.pdbx_description
1 polymer ?
#
loop_
_entity_poly.entity_id
_entity_poly.type
_entity_poly.pdbx_seq_one_letter_code
_entity_poly.pdbx_strand_id
1 'polypeptide(L)'
;MVAREIWGWFFMVLITTSCSVCAVLSYLDIKKDLVEFNQQFNQQYKRVMEDDVRSILVQVNQSLLNSYLSKQKENCPVQRIVTSENNDVISCSSEEWLAKLLLSVINLREAFLGDISVKSIIYSIKPLLLRLDDSLIDDAIAEIERLDSKKLTTFNRLKFSFKRIARELHYSRSNMVQKVFFKWIVVKNQNDVLLHNLREVENYLDDNLWSDALTFAQKELSSVVELELWIQQLEDIVSMEKSISIIYEQLSQYIIKLPGVS
;
A
#
# COMPACT_ATOMS: atom_id res chain seq x y z
N MET A 1 -42.26 -64.88 15.54
CA MET A 1 -41.24 -64.51 14.53
C MET A 1 -41.60 -63.23 13.76
N VAL A 2 -42.87 -63.00 13.44
CA VAL A 2 -43.35 -61.86 12.61
C VAL A 2 -43.01 -60.45 13.13
N ALA A 3 -43.03 -60.20 14.45
CA ALA A 3 -42.77 -58.87 14.99
C ALA A 3 -41.33 -58.36 14.75
N ARG A 4 -40.34 -59.27 14.75
CA ARG A 4 -38.92 -58.90 14.64
C ARG A 4 -38.54 -58.43 13.23
N GLU A 5 -39.18 -58.99 12.22
CA GLU A 5 -39.01 -58.60 10.82
C GLU A 5 -39.64 -57.23 10.56
N ILE A 6 -40.84 -56.97 11.09
CA ILE A 6 -41.54 -55.68 10.93
C ILE A 6 -40.70 -54.53 11.50
N TRP A 7 -40.10 -54.70 12.68
CA TRP A 7 -39.21 -53.70 13.26
C TRP A 7 -37.93 -53.51 12.44
N GLY A 8 -37.37 -54.58 11.88
CA GLY A 8 -36.20 -54.49 10.98
C GLY A 8 -36.49 -53.69 9.71
N TRP A 9 -37.64 -53.94 9.08
CA TRP A 9 -38.08 -53.17 7.90
C TRP A 9 -38.36 -51.71 8.24
N PHE A 10 -38.95 -51.43 9.42
CA PHE A 10 -39.20 -50.07 9.88
C PHE A 10 -37.89 -49.27 10.07
N PHE A 11 -36.87 -49.88 10.68
CA PHE A 11 -35.55 -49.25 10.83
C PHE A 11 -34.83 -49.04 9.49
N MET A 12 -34.92 -49.99 8.55
CA MET A 12 -34.35 -49.83 7.21
C MET A 12 -35.01 -48.68 6.45
N VAL A 13 -36.33 -48.53 6.53
CA VAL A 13 -37.05 -47.40 5.90
C VAL A 13 -36.66 -46.06 6.56
N LEU A 14 -36.50 -46.03 7.88
CA LEU A 14 -36.05 -44.83 8.61
C LEU A 14 -34.63 -44.40 8.23
N ILE A 15 -33.69 -45.35 8.10
CA ILE A 15 -32.31 -45.04 7.70
C ILE A 15 -32.28 -44.55 6.25
N THR A 16 -33.02 -45.21 5.36
CA THR A 16 -33.06 -44.85 3.94
C THR A 16 -33.67 -43.48 3.72
N THR A 17 -34.75 -43.15 4.45
CA THR A 17 -35.38 -41.81 4.39
C THR A 17 -34.46 -40.74 4.99
N SER A 18 -33.81 -41.00 6.13
CA SER A 18 -32.83 -40.07 6.72
C SER A 18 -31.65 -39.79 5.79
N CYS A 19 -31.06 -40.83 5.17
CA CYS A 19 -29.97 -40.65 4.20
C CYS A 19 -30.41 -39.88 2.96
N SER A 20 -31.64 -40.11 2.47
CA SER A 20 -32.16 -39.38 1.31
C SER A 20 -32.36 -37.88 1.60
N VAL A 21 -32.82 -37.53 2.80
CA VAL A 21 -32.98 -36.13 3.23
C VAL A 21 -31.61 -35.45 3.38
N CYS A 22 -30.62 -36.13 3.97
CA CYS A 22 -29.26 -35.60 4.06
C CYS A 22 -28.62 -35.38 2.69
N ALA A 23 -28.84 -36.28 1.73
CA ALA A 23 -28.33 -36.14 0.37
C ALA A 23 -28.97 -34.96 -0.37
N VAL A 24 -30.28 -34.76 -0.22
CA VAL A 24 -31.01 -33.63 -0.81
C VAL A 24 -30.58 -32.30 -0.20
N LEU A 25 -30.40 -32.23 1.13
CA LEU A 25 -29.90 -31.03 1.80
C LEU A 25 -28.47 -30.70 1.39
N SER A 26 -27.58 -31.69 1.32
CA SER A 26 -26.20 -31.49 0.87
C SER A 26 -26.14 -31.03 -0.59
N TYR A 27 -27.00 -31.57 -1.46
CA TYR A 27 -27.11 -31.14 -2.85
C TYR A 27 -27.64 -29.71 -2.98
N LEU A 28 -28.62 -29.31 -2.16
CA LEU A 28 -29.14 -27.95 -2.14
C LEU A 28 -28.11 -26.94 -1.62
N ASP A 29 -27.31 -27.31 -0.61
CA ASP A 29 -26.22 -26.47 -0.09
C ASP A 29 -25.13 -26.27 -1.14
N ILE A 30 -24.69 -27.35 -1.79
CA ILE A 30 -23.71 -27.27 -2.91
C ILE A 30 -24.26 -26.42 -4.04
N LYS A 31 -25.55 -26.55 -4.39
CA LYS A 31 -26.16 -25.73 -5.45
C LYS A 31 -26.23 -24.26 -5.05
N LYS A 32 -26.50 -23.95 -3.79
CA LYS A 32 -26.52 -22.58 -3.27
C LYS A 32 -25.12 -21.96 -3.31
N ASP A 33 -24.12 -22.69 -2.83
CA ASP A 33 -22.71 -22.29 -2.89
C ASP A 33 -22.25 -22.07 -4.34
N LEU A 34 -22.70 -22.90 -5.28
CA LEU A 34 -22.34 -22.77 -6.71
C LEU A 34 -22.99 -21.54 -7.37
N VAL A 35 -24.19 -21.16 -6.92
CA VAL A 35 -24.89 -19.94 -7.38
C VAL A 35 -24.23 -18.68 -6.80
N GLU A 36 -23.90 -18.69 -5.51
CA GLU A 36 -23.16 -17.60 -4.86
C GLU A 36 -21.76 -17.45 -5.46
N PHE A 37 -21.07 -18.56 -5.73
CA PHE A 37 -19.78 -18.57 -6.41
C PHE A 37 -19.89 -18.00 -7.84
N ASN A 38 -20.88 -18.39 -8.62
CA ASN A 38 -21.08 -17.83 -9.97
C ASN A 38 -21.42 -16.33 -9.94
N GLN A 39 -22.21 -15.87 -8.97
CA GLN A 39 -22.49 -14.44 -8.79
C GLN A 39 -21.23 -13.67 -8.40
N GLN A 40 -20.44 -14.20 -7.47
CA GLN A 40 -19.19 -13.57 -7.04
C GLN A 40 -18.14 -13.57 -8.15
N PHE A 41 -18.05 -14.65 -8.93
CA PHE A 41 -17.14 -14.76 -10.08
C PHE A 41 -17.53 -13.79 -11.20
N ASN A 42 -18.82 -13.65 -11.51
CA ASN A 42 -19.29 -12.65 -12.49
C ASN A 42 -19.04 -11.21 -12.02
N GLN A 43 -19.20 -10.91 -10.73
CA GLN A 43 -18.88 -9.59 -10.18
C GLN A 43 -17.36 -9.32 -10.22
N GLN A 44 -16.54 -10.32 -9.91
CA GLN A 44 -15.09 -10.19 -9.97
C GLN A 44 -14.58 -10.05 -11.42
N TYR A 45 -15.13 -10.82 -12.35
CA TYR A 45 -14.82 -10.69 -13.78
C TYR A 45 -15.20 -9.31 -14.33
N LYS A 46 -16.37 -8.78 -13.93
CA LYS A 46 -16.80 -7.43 -14.31
C LYS A 46 -15.87 -6.34 -13.75
N ARG A 47 -15.42 -6.47 -12.49
CA ARG A 47 -14.44 -5.54 -11.88
C ARG A 47 -13.07 -5.62 -12.55
N VAL A 48 -12.58 -6.82 -12.85
CA VAL A 48 -11.30 -7.02 -13.56
C VAL A 48 -11.36 -6.39 -14.95
N MET A 49 -12.49 -6.53 -15.65
CA MET A 49 -12.66 -5.93 -16.97
C MET A 49 -12.81 -4.40 -16.92
N GLU A 50 -13.45 -3.84 -15.89
CA GLU A 50 -13.50 -2.40 -15.63
C GLU A 50 -12.11 -1.84 -15.25
N ASP A 51 -11.34 -2.55 -14.43
CA ASP A 51 -9.96 -2.18 -14.07
C ASP A 51 -9.01 -2.29 -15.27
N ASP A 52 -9.17 -3.28 -16.13
CA ASP A 52 -8.35 -3.45 -17.34
C ASP A 52 -8.63 -2.32 -18.34
N VAL A 53 -9.91 -1.98 -18.57
CA VAL A 53 -10.29 -0.81 -19.39
C VAL A 53 -9.78 0.49 -18.77
N ARG A 54 -9.85 0.65 -17.44
CA ARG A 54 -9.31 1.82 -16.73
C ARG A 54 -7.78 1.87 -16.84
N SER A 55 -7.10 0.73 -16.77
CA SER A 55 -5.64 0.63 -16.89
C SER A 55 -5.16 0.95 -18.30
N ILE A 56 -5.89 0.51 -19.32
CA ILE A 56 -5.64 0.85 -20.73
C ILE A 56 -5.90 2.34 -20.95
N LEU A 57 -6.97 2.90 -20.38
CA LEU A 57 -7.26 4.34 -20.47
C LEU A 57 -6.17 5.18 -19.78
N VAL A 58 -5.66 4.72 -18.62
CA VAL A 58 -4.54 5.34 -17.91
C VAL A 58 -3.24 5.21 -18.69
N GLN A 59 -2.95 4.07 -19.33
CA GLN A 59 -1.80 3.90 -20.21
C GLN A 59 -1.87 4.77 -21.47
N VAL A 60 -3.05 4.90 -22.07
CA VAL A 60 -3.28 5.78 -23.23
C VAL A 60 -3.12 7.24 -22.81
N ASN A 61 -3.64 7.61 -21.63
CA ASN A 61 -3.48 8.95 -21.09
C ASN A 61 -2.01 9.25 -20.70
N GLN A 62 -1.30 8.29 -20.10
CA GLN A 62 0.14 8.39 -19.82
C GLN A 62 0.98 8.43 -21.09
N SER A 63 0.64 7.67 -22.14
CA SER A 63 1.36 7.72 -23.41
C SER A 63 1.13 9.05 -24.14
N LEU A 64 -0.09 9.59 -24.09
CA LEU A 64 -0.39 10.95 -24.53
C LEU A 64 0.38 11.99 -23.71
N LEU A 65 0.35 11.90 -22.37
CA LEU A 65 1.09 12.79 -21.49
C LEU A 65 2.60 12.73 -21.74
N ASN A 66 3.16 11.54 -21.93
CA ASN A 66 4.56 11.32 -22.29
C ASN A 66 4.87 11.84 -23.70
N SER A 67 3.92 11.78 -24.63
CA SER A 67 4.06 12.41 -25.96
C SER A 67 4.06 13.94 -25.87
N TYR A 68 3.25 14.52 -24.99
CA TYR A 68 3.26 15.96 -24.72
C TYR A 68 4.53 16.40 -23.98
N LEU A 69 4.97 15.63 -22.98
CA LEU A 69 6.21 15.87 -22.23
C LEU A 69 7.44 15.69 -23.12
N SER A 70 7.48 14.69 -23.99
CA SER A 70 8.59 14.51 -24.94
C SER A 70 8.63 15.64 -25.97
N LYS A 71 7.47 16.06 -26.49
CA LYS A 71 7.36 17.21 -27.40
C LYS A 71 7.71 18.54 -26.73
N GLN A 72 7.42 18.70 -25.44
CA GLN A 72 7.90 19.84 -24.66
C GLN A 72 9.39 19.73 -24.34
N LYS A 73 9.91 18.54 -24.06
CA LYS A 73 11.34 18.27 -23.81
C LYS A 73 12.20 18.49 -25.06
N GLU A 74 11.64 18.27 -26.26
CA GLU A 74 12.27 18.59 -27.54
C GLU A 74 12.30 20.11 -27.81
N ASN A 75 11.33 20.85 -27.28
CA ASN A 75 11.23 22.31 -27.40
C ASN A 75 11.88 23.08 -26.24
N CYS A 76 12.18 22.44 -25.12
CA CYS A 76 12.96 23.01 -24.04
C CYS A 76 14.44 22.75 -24.31
N PRO A 77 15.31 23.78 -24.38
CA PRO A 77 16.74 23.53 -24.41
C PRO A 77 17.10 22.67 -23.20
N VAL A 78 17.82 21.58 -23.43
CA VAL A 78 18.26 20.64 -22.40
C VAL A 78 18.96 21.44 -21.30
N GLN A 79 18.23 21.79 -20.23
CA GLN A 79 18.82 22.16 -18.96
C GLN A 79 19.36 20.87 -18.36
N ARG A 80 20.47 20.42 -18.95
CA ARG A 80 21.50 19.70 -18.24
C ARG A 80 21.74 20.54 -16.99
N ILE A 81 21.63 19.94 -15.83
CA ILE A 81 22.16 20.50 -14.59
C ILE A 81 23.66 20.62 -14.83
N VAL A 82 24.06 21.72 -15.46
CA VAL A 82 25.41 22.20 -15.50
C VAL A 82 25.50 23.00 -14.23
N THR A 83 26.03 22.38 -13.18
CA THR A 83 26.86 23.11 -12.22
C THR A 83 27.98 23.75 -13.04
N SER A 84 27.68 24.96 -13.54
CA SER A 84 28.67 25.84 -14.11
C SER A 84 29.45 26.38 -12.93
N GLU A 85 30.64 25.83 -12.70
CA GLU A 85 31.69 26.47 -11.90
C GLU A 85 32.22 27.77 -12.56
N ASN A 86 31.54 28.31 -13.58
CA ASN A 86 31.87 29.60 -14.16
C ASN A 86 30.97 30.69 -13.58
N ASN A 87 31.67 31.69 -13.03
CA ASN A 87 31.23 32.97 -12.50
C ASN A 87 30.46 33.84 -13.52
N ASP A 88 29.32 33.36 -14.03
CA ASP A 88 28.34 34.23 -14.66
C ASP A 88 27.16 34.40 -13.71
N VAL A 89 27.21 35.53 -13.00
CA VAL A 89 26.14 36.06 -12.15
C VAL A 89 24.94 36.39 -13.04
N ILE A 90 24.19 35.37 -13.43
CA ILE A 90 22.77 35.55 -13.72
C ILE A 90 22.13 35.52 -12.33
N SER A 91 21.86 36.70 -11.78
CA SER A 91 21.17 36.85 -10.49
C SER A 91 19.80 36.19 -10.61
N CYS A 92 19.72 34.90 -10.29
CA CYS A 92 18.48 34.18 -10.10
C CYS A 92 17.72 34.96 -9.02
N SER A 93 16.51 35.45 -9.33
CA SER A 93 15.70 36.10 -8.30
C SER A 93 15.48 35.12 -7.15
N SER A 94 15.28 35.63 -5.93
CA SER A 94 14.98 34.78 -4.76
C SER A 94 13.81 33.84 -5.04
N GLU A 95 12.81 34.32 -5.78
CA GLU A 95 11.66 33.56 -6.25
C GLU A 95 12.03 32.40 -7.19
N GLU A 96 12.88 32.63 -8.19
CA GLU A 96 13.27 31.59 -9.15
C GLU A 96 14.11 30.49 -8.48
N TRP A 97 14.98 30.86 -7.53
CA TRP A 97 15.74 29.90 -6.75
C TRP A 97 14.84 29.05 -5.82
N LEU A 98 13.90 29.69 -5.11
CA LEU A 98 12.93 28.98 -4.26
C LEU A 98 12.03 28.05 -5.06
N ALA A 99 11.59 28.46 -6.25
CA ALA A 99 10.78 27.64 -7.14
C ALA A 99 11.55 26.40 -7.62
N LYS A 100 12.82 26.54 -8.00
CA LYS A 100 13.70 25.41 -8.36
C LYS A 100 13.92 24.46 -7.19
N LEU A 101 14.05 25.00 -5.97
CA LEU A 101 14.19 24.22 -4.76
C LEU A 101 12.91 23.42 -4.44
N LEU A 102 11.75 24.06 -4.53
CA LEU A 102 10.45 23.40 -4.34
C LEU A 102 10.25 22.27 -5.35
N LEU A 103 10.55 22.50 -6.63
CA LEU A 103 10.46 21.48 -7.66
C LEU A 103 11.37 20.28 -7.35
N SER A 104 12.57 20.54 -6.82
CA SER A 104 13.50 19.47 -6.42
C SER A 104 12.98 18.66 -5.22
N VAL A 105 12.26 19.28 -4.29
CA VAL A 105 11.57 18.60 -3.18
C VAL A 105 10.35 17.80 -3.66
N ILE A 106 9.62 18.28 -4.66
CA ILE A 106 8.56 17.50 -5.31
C ILE A 106 9.15 16.26 -5.97
N ASN A 107 10.24 16.41 -6.73
CA ASN A 107 10.95 15.28 -7.34
C ASN A 107 11.48 14.29 -6.29
N LEU A 108 11.93 14.77 -5.13
CA LEU A 108 12.31 13.92 -4.00
C LEU A 108 11.13 13.07 -3.51
N ARG A 109 9.96 13.69 -3.34
CA ARG A 109 8.73 12.99 -2.93
C ARG A 109 8.32 11.94 -3.95
N GLU A 110 8.30 12.30 -5.23
CA GLU A 110 7.96 11.37 -6.31
C GLU A 110 8.95 10.20 -6.39
N ALA A 111 10.25 10.47 -6.25
CA ALA A 111 11.27 9.43 -6.20
C ALA A 111 11.06 8.50 -5.01
N PHE A 112 10.75 9.04 -3.83
CA PHE A 112 10.48 8.24 -2.64
C PHE A 112 9.26 7.33 -2.80
N LEU A 113 8.15 7.87 -3.32
CA LEU A 113 6.93 7.10 -3.60
C LEU A 113 7.11 6.10 -4.75
N GLY A 114 7.97 6.42 -5.71
CA GLY A 114 8.31 5.60 -6.86
C GLY A 114 9.38 4.54 -6.61
N ASP A 115 9.80 4.33 -5.36
CA ASP A 115 10.84 3.37 -4.98
C ASP A 115 12.21 3.65 -5.63
N ILE A 116 12.48 4.91 -5.98
CA ILE A 116 13.74 5.38 -6.57
C ILE A 116 14.66 5.87 -5.46
N SER A 117 15.97 5.64 -5.62
CA SER A 117 16.99 6.15 -4.69
C SER A 117 16.90 7.68 -4.55
N VAL A 118 16.64 8.13 -3.33
CA VAL A 118 16.50 9.55 -2.98
C VAL A 118 17.83 10.23 -2.64
N LYS A 119 18.87 9.43 -2.40
CA LYS A 119 20.18 9.88 -1.89
C LYS A 119 20.80 11.01 -2.73
N SER A 120 20.85 10.85 -4.05
CA SER A 120 21.42 11.87 -4.94
C SER A 120 20.62 13.16 -4.96
N ILE A 121 19.29 13.07 -4.81
CA ILE A 121 18.40 14.24 -4.78
C ILE A 121 18.63 15.00 -3.48
N ILE A 122 18.63 14.32 -2.33
CA ILE A 122 18.89 14.92 -1.01
C ILE A 122 20.24 15.65 -0.97
N TYR A 123 21.33 15.00 -1.44
CA TYR A 123 22.64 15.64 -1.48
C TYR A 123 22.68 16.89 -2.37
N SER A 124 21.91 16.90 -3.46
CA SER A 124 21.85 18.05 -4.36
C SER A 124 21.10 19.24 -3.76
N ILE A 125 20.05 19.00 -2.96
CA ILE A 125 19.20 20.06 -2.41
C ILE A 125 19.64 20.53 -1.02
N LYS A 126 20.31 19.68 -0.24
CA LYS A 126 20.71 19.98 1.15
C LYS A 126 21.45 21.32 1.31
N PRO A 127 22.48 21.67 0.50
CA PRO A 127 23.17 22.94 0.64
C PRO A 127 22.28 24.15 0.37
N LEU A 128 21.18 23.98 -0.38
CA LEU A 128 20.22 25.03 -0.68
C LEU A 128 19.21 25.17 0.45
N LEU A 129 18.73 24.06 1.00
CA LEU A 129 17.83 24.07 2.15
C LEU A 129 18.48 24.71 3.39
N LEU A 130 19.74 24.39 3.66
CA LEU A 130 20.51 24.97 4.77
C LEU A 130 20.71 26.50 4.66
N ARG A 131 20.52 27.11 3.48
CA ARG A 131 20.60 28.57 3.32
C ARG A 131 19.38 29.30 3.89
N LEU A 132 18.29 28.59 4.15
CA LEU A 132 17.06 29.17 4.67
C LEU A 132 17.11 29.44 6.18
N ASP A 133 18.09 28.86 6.89
CA ASP A 133 18.27 28.98 8.34
C ASP A 133 16.98 28.66 9.12
N ASP A 134 16.29 27.61 8.69
CA ASP A 134 15.01 27.15 9.26
C ASP A 134 15.24 25.84 10.03
N SER A 135 15.04 25.91 11.35
CA SER A 135 15.25 24.76 12.24
C SER A 135 14.38 23.55 11.91
N LEU A 136 13.16 23.75 11.40
CA LEU A 136 12.26 22.63 11.04
C LEU A 136 12.74 21.93 9.78
N ILE A 137 13.31 22.68 8.82
CA ILE A 137 13.92 22.12 7.62
C ILE A 137 15.19 21.34 8.00
N ASP A 138 16.01 21.87 8.89
CA ASP A 138 17.25 21.22 9.34
C ASP A 138 16.97 19.91 10.06
N ASP A 139 16.01 19.89 10.98
CA ASP A 139 15.57 18.68 11.69
C ASP A 139 15.02 17.63 10.71
N ALA A 140 14.21 18.05 9.72
CA ALA A 140 13.67 17.16 8.70
C ALA A 140 14.76 16.55 7.80
N ILE A 141 15.79 17.32 7.43
CA ILE A 141 16.95 16.81 6.67
C ILE A 141 17.73 15.80 7.50
N ALA A 142 17.99 16.11 8.77
CA ALA A 142 18.72 15.21 9.66
C ALA A 142 18.00 13.86 9.80
N GLU A 143 16.67 13.89 9.93
CA GLU A 143 15.85 12.69 9.99
C GLU A 143 15.88 11.90 8.66
N ILE A 144 15.79 12.59 7.53
CA ILE A 144 15.92 11.98 6.20
C ILE A 144 17.29 11.29 6.03
N GLU A 145 18.39 11.92 6.44
CA GLU A 145 19.73 11.32 6.35
C GLU A 145 19.89 10.12 7.29
N ARG A 146 19.34 10.20 8.51
CA ARG A 146 19.31 9.09 9.46
C ARG A 146 18.56 7.90 8.86
N LEU A 147 17.41 8.13 8.22
CA LEU A 147 16.59 7.09 7.62
C LEU A 147 17.20 6.51 6.33
N ASP A 148 17.81 7.33 5.47
CA ASP A 148 18.54 6.86 4.27
C ASP A 148 19.67 5.87 4.66
N SER A 149 20.35 6.13 5.78
CA SER A 149 21.40 5.24 6.29
C SER A 149 20.91 3.83 6.66
N LYS A 150 19.63 3.70 7.03
CA LYS A 150 19.01 2.42 7.44
C LYS A 150 18.62 1.52 6.26
N LYS A 151 18.77 1.97 5.01
CA LYS A 151 18.28 1.26 3.81
C LYS A 151 16.81 0.87 3.94
N LEU A 152 15.94 1.87 3.90
CA LEU A 152 14.49 1.67 3.96
C LEU A 152 14.01 0.64 2.94
N THR A 153 13.06 -0.19 3.34
CA THR A 153 12.30 -1.00 2.39
C THR A 153 11.36 -0.10 1.60
N THR A 154 10.94 -0.57 0.43
CA THR A 154 9.96 0.14 -0.38
C THR A 154 8.53 -0.08 0.12
N PHE A 155 7.62 0.84 -0.18
CA PHE A 155 6.20 0.72 0.18
C PHE A 155 5.61 -0.61 -0.34
N ASN A 156 5.87 -0.93 -1.61
CA ASN A 156 5.41 -2.17 -2.23
C ASN A 156 5.97 -3.43 -1.55
N ARG A 157 7.26 -3.41 -1.19
CA ARG A 157 7.89 -4.55 -0.49
C ARG A 157 7.37 -4.68 0.94
N LEU A 158 7.15 -3.56 1.63
CA LEU A 158 6.60 -3.56 2.99
C LEU A 158 5.18 -4.14 2.98
N LYS A 159 4.34 -3.72 2.04
CA LYS A 159 3.00 -4.26 1.83
C LYS A 159 3.01 -5.75 1.51
N PHE A 160 3.87 -6.20 0.60
CA PHE A 160 4.01 -7.63 0.30
C PHE A 160 4.48 -8.44 1.51
N SER A 161 5.44 -7.90 2.27
CA SER A 161 5.95 -8.54 3.48
C SER A 161 4.87 -8.69 4.56
N PHE A 162 4.01 -7.68 4.71
CA PHE A 162 2.84 -7.74 5.59
C PHE A 162 1.90 -8.87 5.19
N LYS A 163 1.51 -8.93 3.91
CA LYS A 163 0.60 -9.98 3.41
C LYS A 163 1.18 -11.38 3.60
N ARG A 164 2.50 -11.53 3.59
CA ARG A 164 3.17 -12.80 3.91
C ARG A 164 3.08 -13.12 5.41
N ILE A 165 3.44 -12.19 6.28
CA ILE A 165 3.39 -12.37 7.75
C ILE A 165 1.95 -12.67 8.19
N ALA A 166 0.96 -11.92 7.68
CA ALA A 166 -0.45 -12.14 7.98
C ALA A 166 -0.92 -13.56 7.58
N ARG A 167 -0.48 -14.06 6.42
CA ARG A 167 -0.76 -15.44 5.99
C ARG A 167 -0.10 -16.49 6.87
N GLU A 168 1.16 -16.28 7.27
CA GLU A 168 1.88 -17.19 8.15
C GLU A 168 1.25 -17.25 9.54
N LEU A 169 0.89 -16.10 10.11
CA LEU A 169 0.15 -16.01 11.38
C LEU A 169 -1.19 -16.74 11.29
N HIS A 170 -1.95 -16.52 10.22
CA HIS A 170 -3.21 -17.22 10.00
C HIS A 170 -3.02 -18.74 9.82
N TYR A 171 -1.97 -19.18 9.13
CA TYR A 171 -1.65 -20.61 8.97
C TYR A 171 -1.24 -21.26 10.29
N SER A 172 -0.39 -20.60 11.08
CA SER A 172 0.14 -21.15 12.35
C SER A 172 -0.98 -21.50 13.33
N ARG A 173 -2.00 -20.64 13.43
CA ARG A 173 -3.17 -20.76 14.30
C ARG A 173 -4.29 -21.64 13.77
N SER A 174 -4.18 -22.13 12.53
CA SER A 174 -5.19 -23.01 11.94
C SER A 174 -5.12 -24.43 12.52
N ASN A 175 -6.27 -25.03 12.79
CA ASN A 175 -6.37 -26.43 13.19
C ASN A 175 -5.87 -27.36 12.07
N MET A 176 -5.48 -28.60 12.39
CA MET A 176 -4.88 -29.54 11.42
C MET A 176 -5.76 -29.75 10.16
N VAL A 177 -7.08 -29.78 10.32
CA VAL A 177 -8.05 -29.81 9.21
C VAL A 177 -8.01 -28.51 8.39
N GLN A 178 -8.03 -27.36 9.04
CA GLN A 178 -7.91 -26.05 8.38
C GLN A 178 -6.56 -25.88 7.68
N LYS A 179 -5.47 -26.46 8.18
CA LYS A 179 -4.14 -26.46 7.53
C LYS A 179 -4.13 -27.25 6.21
N VAL A 180 -4.88 -28.36 6.14
CA VAL A 180 -5.06 -29.14 4.90
C VAL A 180 -5.89 -28.37 3.88
N PHE A 181 -6.97 -27.72 4.34
CA PHE A 181 -7.82 -26.90 3.48
C PHE A 181 -7.25 -25.50 3.19
N PHE A 182 -6.25 -25.03 3.92
CA PHE A 182 -5.64 -23.70 3.75
C PHE A 182 -5.09 -23.46 2.34
N LYS A 183 -4.69 -24.55 1.68
CA LYS A 183 -4.18 -24.53 0.31
C LYS A 183 -5.29 -24.28 -0.73
N TRP A 184 -6.56 -24.47 -0.34
CA TRP A 184 -7.73 -24.49 -1.22
C TRP A 184 -8.82 -23.48 -0.82
N ILE A 185 -8.99 -23.20 0.48
CA ILE A 185 -10.05 -22.36 1.03
C ILE A 185 -9.51 -21.60 2.25
N VAL A 186 -9.56 -20.26 2.20
CA VAL A 186 -9.32 -19.40 3.38
C VAL A 186 -10.54 -19.51 4.29
N VAL A 187 -10.45 -20.35 5.32
CA VAL A 187 -11.52 -20.49 6.32
C VAL A 187 -11.55 -19.22 7.17
N LYS A 188 -12.50 -18.32 6.89
CA LYS A 188 -12.72 -17.08 7.66
C LYS A 188 -13.26 -17.43 9.04
N ASN A 189 -12.40 -17.51 10.04
CA ASN A 189 -12.85 -17.51 11.43
C ASN A 189 -13.18 -16.07 11.84
N GLN A 190 -14.45 -15.68 11.79
CA GLN A 190 -14.89 -14.30 12.08
C GLN A 190 -14.68 -13.88 13.55
N ASN A 191 -14.39 -14.82 14.45
CA ASN A 191 -14.20 -14.56 15.89
C ASN A 191 -12.72 -14.39 16.31
N ASP A 192 -11.75 -14.47 15.40
CA ASP A 192 -10.35 -14.24 15.75
C ASP A 192 -10.00 -12.74 15.63
N VAL A 193 -9.91 -12.07 16.78
CA VAL A 193 -9.56 -10.65 16.91
C VAL A 193 -8.25 -10.32 16.18
N LEU A 194 -7.26 -11.22 16.20
CA LEU A 194 -6.00 -10.99 15.49
C LEU A 194 -6.20 -10.98 13.97
N LEU A 195 -7.01 -11.91 13.44
CA LEU A 195 -7.28 -11.96 12.01
C LEU A 195 -8.09 -10.76 11.52
N HIS A 196 -8.99 -10.24 12.38
CA HIS A 196 -9.69 -9.00 12.09
C HIS A 196 -8.72 -7.82 12.04
N ASN A 197 -7.88 -7.64 13.06
CA ASN A 197 -6.91 -6.55 13.12
C ASN A 197 -5.89 -6.59 11.98
N LEU A 198 -5.43 -7.79 11.59
CA LEU A 198 -4.56 -7.98 10.42
C LEU A 198 -5.24 -7.56 9.11
N ARG A 199 -6.54 -7.86 8.96
CA ARG A 199 -7.31 -7.46 7.78
C ARG A 199 -7.54 -5.95 7.73
N GLU A 200 -7.82 -5.31 8.87
CA GLU A 200 -7.98 -3.86 8.91
C GLU A 200 -6.70 -3.15 8.48
N VAL A 201 -5.54 -3.60 8.96
CA VAL A 201 -4.24 -3.09 8.46
C VAL A 201 -4.08 -3.35 6.97
N GLU A 202 -4.44 -4.53 6.47
CA GLU A 202 -4.39 -4.81 5.02
C GLU A 202 -5.25 -3.82 4.22
N ASN A 203 -6.45 -3.48 4.69
CA ASN A 203 -7.34 -2.52 4.06
C ASN A 203 -6.70 -1.12 4.02
N TYR A 204 -6.15 -0.63 5.13
CA TYR A 204 -5.44 0.67 5.15
C TYR A 204 -4.27 0.70 4.16
N LEU A 205 -3.50 -0.39 4.05
CA LEU A 205 -2.40 -0.50 3.08
C LEU A 205 -2.88 -0.62 1.63
N ASP A 206 -4.08 -1.16 1.41
CA ASP A 206 -4.71 -1.22 0.09
C ASP A 206 -5.25 0.14 -0.35
N ASP A 207 -5.70 0.98 0.60
CA ASP A 207 -6.15 2.36 0.37
C ASP A 207 -5.01 3.40 0.40
N ASN A 208 -3.75 2.98 0.55
CA ASN A 208 -2.56 3.83 0.69
C ASN A 208 -2.59 4.77 1.91
N LEU A 209 -3.31 4.41 2.96
CA LEU A 209 -3.42 5.15 4.21
C LEU A 209 -2.33 4.70 5.20
N TRP A 210 -1.07 5.00 4.87
CA TRP A 210 0.11 4.49 5.59
C TRP A 210 0.21 4.96 7.05
N SER A 211 -0.12 6.23 7.31
CA SER A 211 -0.13 6.78 8.68
C SER A 211 -1.24 6.18 9.55
N ASP A 212 -2.41 5.92 8.96
CA ASP A 212 -3.53 5.28 9.67
C ASP A 212 -3.21 3.80 9.94
N ALA A 213 -2.62 3.10 8.96
CA ALA A 213 -2.11 1.75 9.14
C ALA A 213 -1.10 1.66 10.29
N LEU A 214 -0.17 2.61 10.40
CA LEU A 214 0.81 2.67 11.48
C LEU A 214 0.14 2.86 12.84
N THR A 215 -0.75 3.84 12.93
CA THR A 215 -1.48 4.17 14.17
C THR A 215 -2.29 2.95 14.65
N PHE A 216 -2.99 2.30 13.74
CA PHE A 216 -3.77 1.10 14.06
C PHE A 216 -2.85 -0.07 14.46
N ALA A 217 -1.78 -0.33 13.72
CA ALA A 217 -0.87 -1.44 14.00
C ALA A 217 -0.15 -1.27 15.36
N GLN A 218 0.29 -0.07 15.71
CA GLN A 218 0.90 0.20 17.01
C GLN A 218 -0.08 -0.01 18.17
N LYS A 219 -1.36 0.34 17.97
CA LYS A 219 -2.39 0.20 19.01
C LYS A 219 -2.85 -1.25 19.19
N GLU A 220 -3.13 -1.93 18.09
CA GLU A 220 -3.86 -3.21 18.09
C GLU A 220 -2.96 -4.43 17.84
N LEU A 221 -1.76 -4.24 17.28
CA LEU A 221 -0.85 -5.31 16.86
C LEU A 221 0.56 -5.23 17.48
N SER A 222 0.87 -4.23 18.29
CA SER A 222 2.19 -4.09 18.96
C SER A 222 2.57 -5.24 19.88
N SER A 223 1.57 -5.99 20.38
CA SER A 223 1.80 -7.20 21.19
C SER A 223 2.25 -8.42 20.39
N VAL A 224 2.22 -8.37 19.05
CA VAL A 224 2.58 -9.47 18.16
C VAL A 224 4.06 -9.34 17.77
N VAL A 225 4.90 -10.19 18.35
CA VAL A 225 6.37 -10.16 18.17
C VAL A 225 6.78 -10.28 16.70
N GLU A 226 6.07 -11.09 15.92
CA GLU A 226 6.35 -11.29 14.49
C GLU A 226 6.14 -10.01 13.65
N LEU A 227 5.38 -9.04 14.17
CA LEU A 227 5.11 -7.76 13.51
C LEU A 227 5.98 -6.61 14.01
N GLU A 228 6.75 -6.77 15.08
CA GLU A 228 7.54 -5.69 15.68
C GLU A 228 8.48 -5.01 14.67
N LEU A 229 9.28 -5.82 13.96
CA LEU A 229 10.18 -5.32 12.91
C LEU A 229 9.43 -4.69 11.73
N TRP A 230 8.24 -5.21 11.42
CA TRP A 230 7.42 -4.68 10.33
C TRP A 230 6.84 -3.31 10.70
N ILE A 231 6.34 -3.15 11.93
CA ILE A 231 5.83 -1.88 12.46
C ILE A 231 6.96 -0.84 12.50
N GLN A 232 8.16 -1.24 12.92
CA GLN A 232 9.32 -0.33 12.92
C GLN A 232 9.69 0.15 11.50
N GLN A 233 9.63 -0.73 10.50
CA GLN A 233 9.86 -0.34 9.11
C GLN A 233 8.75 0.56 8.56
N LEU A 234 7.50 0.33 8.94
CA LEU A 234 6.38 1.21 8.59
C LEU A 234 6.56 2.60 9.21
N GLU A 235 6.97 2.66 10.48
CA GLU A 235 7.28 3.92 11.17
C GLU A 235 8.39 4.69 10.48
N ASP A 236 9.49 4.02 10.12
CA ASP A 236 10.62 4.65 9.43
C ASP A 236 10.18 5.22 8.05
N ILE A 237 9.31 4.52 7.30
CA ILE A 237 8.76 5.02 6.02
C ILE A 237 7.83 6.22 6.22
N VAL A 238 6.92 6.16 7.19
CA VAL A 238 5.99 7.26 7.50
C VAL A 238 6.76 8.49 8.00
N SER A 239 7.81 8.29 8.80
CA SER A 239 8.70 9.37 9.25
C SER A 239 9.41 10.05 8.07
N MET A 240 9.92 9.26 7.11
CA MET A 240 10.53 9.80 5.89
C MET A 240 9.56 10.66 5.08
N GLU A 241 8.33 10.17 4.86
CA GLU A 241 7.28 10.92 4.15
C GLU A 241 6.92 12.22 4.88
N LYS A 242 6.81 12.16 6.20
CA LYS A 242 6.52 13.32 7.05
C LYS A 242 7.61 14.37 6.96
N SER A 243 8.89 13.99 7.03
CA SER A 243 10.01 14.90 6.92
C SER A 243 10.07 15.60 5.56
N ILE A 244 9.82 14.85 4.47
CA ILE A 244 9.72 15.46 3.13
C ILE A 244 8.55 16.46 3.07
N SER A 245 7.41 16.11 3.68
CA SER A 245 6.24 16.98 3.72
C SER A 245 6.47 18.27 4.52
N ILE A 246 7.20 18.20 5.63
CA ILE A 246 7.62 19.38 6.42
C ILE A 246 8.44 20.33 5.56
N ILE A 247 9.45 19.81 4.84
CA ILE A 247 10.27 20.63 3.95
C ILE A 247 9.41 21.30 2.86
N TYR A 248 8.50 20.54 2.24
CA TYR A 248 7.59 21.07 1.24
C TYR A 248 6.68 22.19 1.80
N GLU A 249 6.12 21.99 2.98
CA GLU A 249 5.22 22.96 3.61
C GLU A 249 5.97 24.25 3.97
N GLN A 250 7.15 24.15 4.57
CA GLN A 250 7.95 25.33 4.89
C GLN A 250 8.34 26.10 3.63
N LEU A 251 8.85 25.42 2.61
CA LEU A 251 9.20 26.05 1.32
C LEU A 251 8.00 26.74 0.66
N SER A 252 6.82 26.12 0.73
CA SER A 252 5.58 26.71 0.21
C SER A 252 5.24 28.02 0.94
N GLN A 253 5.44 28.07 2.26
CA GLN A 253 5.23 29.31 3.03
C GLN A 253 6.22 30.41 2.64
N TYR A 254 7.50 30.07 2.37
CA TYR A 254 8.50 31.05 1.92
C TYR A 254 8.12 31.69 0.58
N ILE A 255 7.54 30.92 -0.34
CA ILE A 255 7.06 31.44 -1.63
C ILE A 255 5.84 32.35 -1.43
N ILE A 256 4.89 31.97 -0.58
CA ILE A 256 3.68 32.76 -0.31
C ILE A 256 3.99 34.06 0.44
N LYS A 257 5.04 34.08 1.28
CA LYS A 257 5.46 35.26 2.06
C LYS A 257 6.33 36.27 1.27
N LEU A 258 6.70 35.98 0.01
CA LEU A 258 7.48 36.93 -0.79
C LEU A 258 6.66 38.19 -1.12
N PRO A 259 7.18 39.40 -0.84
CA PRO A 259 6.47 40.65 -1.13
C PRO A 259 6.47 40.89 -2.65
N GLY A 260 5.35 40.59 -3.30
CA GLY A 260 5.20 40.74 -4.75
C GLY A 260 3.92 40.11 -5.35
N VAL A 261 3.23 39.25 -4.59
CA VAL A 261 1.92 38.69 -4.98
C VAL A 261 0.81 39.29 -4.12
N SER A 262 0.53 40.58 -4.33
CA SER A 262 -0.68 41.26 -3.86
C SER A 262 -1.23 42.17 -4.94
#